data_AF-A0A225DM48-F1
#
_entry.id   AF-A0A225DM48-F1
#
_cell.length_a   1.000
_cell.length_b   1.000
_cell.length_c   1.000
_cell.angle_alpha   90.00
_cell.angle_beta   90.00
_cell.angle_gamma   90.00
#
_symmetry.space_group_name_H-M   'P 1'
#
loop_
_entity.id
_entity.type
_entity.pdbx_description
1 polymer ?
#
loop_
_entity_poly.entity_id
_entity_poly.type
_entity_poly.pdbx_seq_one_letter_code
_entity_poly.pdbx_strand_id
1 'polypeptide(L)'
;MVGDSRNLVIAQASTVTATVTADEVIVETALGGTTTKISSFSVTLNTASTGLNGMDTGSPPSSGYLWVYAVTGPGETPGVLAQTASGTPPSIYGGSHMPSGYTQSALIGILPTNSSAQFPGFYQIARELFYSPGIAFLSSATGQSSLTSASLASVPVGARMVSGSLESQTGNPGGTEPPEVSSDSSGNITQKGAGFAGIVTNLRPVVNFRLLPILTAQTIWWRTADTTASSVNAFVSSYTF
;
A
#
# COMPACT_ATOMS: atom_id res chain seq x y z
N MET A 1 -7.24 8.84 18.22
CA MET A 1 -8.32 8.07 17.58
C MET A 1 -7.85 6.64 17.39
N VAL A 2 -8.74 5.66 17.34
CA VAL A 2 -8.38 4.24 17.11
C VAL A 2 -7.38 4.06 15.94
N GLY A 3 -6.32 3.30 16.16
CA GLY A 3 -5.28 3.03 15.16
C GLY A 3 -4.20 4.10 15.06
N ASP A 4 -4.32 5.20 15.79
CA ASP A 4 -3.21 6.13 15.96
C ASP A 4 -2.06 5.44 16.69
N SER A 5 -0.85 5.74 16.25
CA SER A 5 0.36 5.17 16.81
C SER A 5 1.52 6.15 16.74
N ARG A 6 2.49 5.95 17.62
CA ARG A 6 3.72 6.74 17.65
C ARG A 6 4.89 5.85 17.24
N ASN A 7 5.63 6.28 16.21
CA ASN A 7 6.80 5.58 15.68
C ASN A 7 6.52 4.12 15.27
N LEU A 8 5.31 3.85 14.75
CA LEU A 8 4.97 2.52 14.25
C LEU A 8 5.82 2.16 13.03
N VAL A 9 6.45 0.98 13.10
CA VAL A 9 7.16 0.34 12.00
C VAL A 9 6.71 -1.11 11.92
N ILE A 10 6.39 -1.57 10.71
CA ILE A 10 6.21 -2.99 10.40
C ILE A 10 7.20 -3.36 9.32
N ALA A 11 8.15 -4.25 9.62
CA ALA A 11 9.18 -4.65 8.68
C ALA A 11 9.11 -6.15 8.40
N GLN A 12 9.27 -6.52 7.14
CA GLN A 12 9.44 -7.92 6.78
C GLN A 12 10.72 -8.48 7.42
N ALA A 13 10.61 -9.63 8.08
CA ALA A 13 11.73 -10.29 8.77
C ALA A 13 12.08 -11.65 8.15
N SER A 14 11.08 -12.37 7.64
CA SER A 14 11.26 -13.57 6.81
C SER A 14 10.09 -13.71 5.83
N THR A 15 10.07 -14.74 5.00
CA THR A 15 8.97 -14.97 4.05
C THR A 15 7.61 -15.20 4.73
N VAL A 16 7.58 -15.49 6.03
CA VAL A 16 6.34 -15.69 6.80
C VAL A 16 6.27 -14.85 8.07
N THR A 17 7.28 -14.02 8.35
CA THR A 17 7.30 -13.18 9.56
C THR A 17 7.52 -11.70 9.28
N ALA A 18 6.90 -10.85 10.10
CA ALA A 18 7.12 -9.42 10.13
C ALA A 18 7.24 -8.93 11.59
N THR A 19 8.20 -8.04 11.85
CA THR A 19 8.34 -7.40 13.17
C THR A 19 7.48 -6.15 13.22
N VAL A 20 6.72 -5.99 14.29
CA VAL A 20 5.83 -4.85 14.53
C VAL A 20 6.29 -4.14 15.79
N THR A 21 6.70 -2.88 15.66
CA THR A 21 7.19 -2.07 16.77
C THR A 21 6.55 -0.69 16.78
N ALA A 22 6.18 -0.18 17.95
CA ALA A 22 5.73 1.20 18.14
C ALA A 22 5.97 1.64 19.59
N ASP A 23 6.19 2.94 19.81
CA ASP A 23 6.25 3.48 21.17
C ASP A 23 4.88 3.36 21.84
N GLU A 24 3.82 3.69 21.08
CA GLU A 24 2.45 3.69 21.55
C GLU A 24 1.49 3.29 20.41
N VAL A 25 0.43 2.54 20.74
CA VAL A 25 -0.69 2.23 19.84
C VAL A 25 -2.01 2.43 20.58
N ILE A 26 -2.95 3.12 19.95
CA ILE A 26 -4.29 3.37 20.48
C ILE A 26 -5.27 2.32 19.93
N VAL A 27 -5.90 1.56 20.83
CA VAL A 27 -6.90 0.53 20.51
C VAL A 27 -8.20 0.81 21.24
N GLU A 28 -9.33 0.39 20.66
CA GLU A 28 -10.65 0.61 21.23
C GLU A 28 -11.50 -0.67 21.19
N THR A 29 -12.52 -0.77 22.04
CA THR A 29 -13.49 -1.91 22.02
C THR A 29 -14.44 -1.83 20.82
N ALA A 30 -14.77 -0.62 20.40
CA ALA A 30 -15.59 -0.26 19.25
C ALA A 30 -15.24 1.19 18.88
N LEU A 31 -15.72 1.69 17.74
CA LEU A 31 -15.51 3.10 17.37
C LEU A 31 -16.09 4.03 18.45
N GLY A 32 -15.23 4.83 19.09
CA GLY A 32 -15.62 5.72 20.20
C GLY A 32 -15.89 4.98 21.51
N GLY A 33 -15.51 3.71 21.61
CA GLY A 33 -15.63 2.88 22.81
C GLY A 33 -14.50 3.09 23.81
N THR A 34 -14.29 2.11 24.70
CA THR A 34 -13.23 2.19 25.69
C THR A 34 -11.87 2.17 25.02
N THR A 35 -11.10 3.25 25.20
CA THR A 35 -9.76 3.42 24.63
C THR A 35 -8.69 2.88 25.58
N THR A 36 -7.77 2.08 25.03
CA THR A 36 -6.54 1.67 25.70
C THR A 36 -5.34 2.15 24.89
N LYS A 37 -4.33 2.66 25.59
CA LYS A 37 -3.03 2.97 25.01
C LYS A 37 -2.06 1.85 25.38
N ILE A 38 -1.64 1.09 24.37
CA ILE A 38 -0.57 0.11 24.49
C ILE A 38 0.75 0.86 24.42
N SER A 39 1.65 0.68 25.40
CA SER A 39 2.99 1.26 25.41
C SER A 39 4.04 0.21 25.07
N SER A 40 5.18 0.64 24.51
CA SER A 40 6.33 -0.23 24.16
C SER A 40 5.92 -1.46 23.35
N PHE A 41 5.08 -1.25 22.33
CA PHE A 41 4.53 -2.34 21.53
C PHE A 41 5.63 -2.97 20.68
N SER A 42 5.90 -4.26 20.88
CA SER A 42 6.94 -4.99 20.14
C SER A 42 6.55 -6.46 20.03
N VAL A 43 6.11 -6.87 18.85
CA VAL A 43 5.64 -8.23 18.59
C VAL A 43 6.12 -8.72 17.22
N THR A 44 6.08 -10.04 17.01
CA THR A 44 6.38 -10.66 15.70
C THR A 44 5.12 -11.31 15.17
N LEU A 45 4.65 -10.85 14.01
CA LEU A 45 3.63 -11.54 13.23
C LEU A 45 4.26 -12.77 12.54
N ASN A 46 3.63 -13.94 12.65
CA ASN A 46 3.99 -15.15 11.93
C ASN A 46 2.77 -15.74 11.20
N THR A 47 2.72 -15.57 9.88
CA THR A 47 1.58 -16.01 9.05
C THR A 47 1.51 -17.52 8.84
N ALA A 48 2.51 -18.28 9.28
CA ALA A 48 2.43 -19.75 9.34
C ALA A 48 1.67 -20.25 10.58
N SER A 49 1.33 -19.37 11.52
CA SER A 49 0.55 -19.68 12.72
C SER A 49 -0.85 -19.08 12.66
N THR A 50 -1.77 -19.64 13.43
CA THR A 50 -3.15 -19.13 13.59
C THR A 50 -3.37 -18.72 15.05
N GLY A 51 -4.10 -17.64 15.27
CA GLY A 51 -4.36 -17.04 16.58
C GLY A 51 -3.49 -15.81 16.83
N LEU A 52 -3.25 -15.51 18.11
CA LEU A 52 -2.46 -14.34 18.52
C LEU A 52 -1.07 -14.37 17.86
N ASN A 53 -0.66 -13.23 17.31
CA ASN A 53 0.57 -13.04 16.55
C ASN A 53 0.64 -13.85 15.25
N GLY A 54 -0.49 -14.30 14.72
CA GLY A 54 -0.61 -15.02 13.45
C GLY A 54 -1.83 -14.62 12.65
N MET A 55 -2.25 -15.52 11.75
CA MET A 55 -3.50 -15.41 11.01
C MET A 55 -4.70 -15.57 11.94
N ASP A 56 -5.79 -14.86 11.69
CA ASP A 56 -7.04 -15.01 12.44
C ASP A 56 -7.67 -16.39 12.15
N THR A 57 -7.59 -16.82 10.90
CA THR A 57 -7.96 -18.16 10.46
C THR A 57 -7.18 -18.56 9.22
N GLY A 58 -7.02 -19.87 9.02
CA GLY A 58 -6.44 -20.45 7.81
C GLY A 58 -5.02 -19.96 7.50
N SER A 59 -4.75 -19.83 6.20
CA SER A 59 -3.45 -19.42 5.66
C SER A 59 -3.56 -18.08 4.92
N PRO A 60 -2.46 -17.32 4.79
CA PRO A 60 -2.45 -16.09 4.01
C PRO A 60 -2.92 -16.31 2.55
N PRO A 61 -3.51 -15.30 1.89
CA PRO A 61 -3.90 -15.41 0.49
C PRO A 61 -2.67 -15.45 -0.42
N SER A 62 -2.75 -16.15 -1.55
CA SER A 62 -1.79 -16.00 -2.64
C SER A 62 -2.06 -14.70 -3.40
N SER A 63 -1.04 -13.86 -3.59
CA SER A 63 -1.11 -12.59 -4.32
C SER A 63 -2.24 -11.67 -3.80
N GLY A 64 -2.22 -11.37 -2.51
CA GLY A 64 -3.27 -10.59 -1.85
C GLY A 64 -2.73 -9.67 -0.77
N TYR A 65 -3.59 -9.36 0.19
CA TYR A 65 -3.26 -8.49 1.32
C TYR A 65 -3.79 -9.06 2.63
N LEU A 66 -3.12 -8.70 3.71
CA LEU A 66 -3.52 -8.97 5.09
C LEU A 66 -3.82 -7.66 5.79
N TRP A 67 -4.97 -7.56 6.44
CA TRP A 67 -5.22 -6.52 7.44
C TRP A 67 -4.59 -6.95 8.75
N VAL A 68 -3.78 -6.10 9.35
CA VAL A 68 -3.11 -6.38 10.62
C VAL A 68 -3.68 -5.48 11.69
N TYR A 69 -4.24 -6.11 12.71
CA TYR A 69 -4.82 -5.44 13.85
C TYR A 69 -3.91 -5.58 15.07
N ALA A 70 -3.59 -4.49 15.75
CA ALA A 70 -3.16 -4.58 17.15
C ALA A 70 -4.36 -5.03 17.99
N VAL A 71 -4.14 -5.96 18.92
CA VAL A 71 -5.19 -6.49 19.79
C VAL A 71 -4.72 -6.49 21.24
N THR A 72 -5.66 -6.25 22.17
CA THR A 72 -5.43 -6.39 23.61
C THR A 72 -6.75 -6.66 24.34
N GLY A 73 -6.65 -6.89 25.65
CA GLY A 73 -7.77 -7.06 26.56
C GLY A 73 -7.36 -6.81 28.01
N PRO A 74 -8.32 -6.74 28.95
CA PRO A 74 -8.03 -6.55 30.36
C PRO A 74 -7.13 -7.68 30.91
N GLY A 75 -5.88 -7.36 31.25
CA GLY A 75 -4.91 -8.32 31.76
C GLY A 75 -4.20 -9.16 30.68
N GLU A 76 -4.52 -8.95 29.42
CA GLU A 76 -3.89 -9.67 28.30
C GLU A 76 -2.60 -9.00 27.84
N THR A 77 -1.68 -9.81 27.31
CA THR A 77 -0.48 -9.28 26.66
C THR A 77 -0.84 -8.75 25.28
N PRO A 78 -0.50 -7.50 24.92
CA PRO A 78 -0.78 -6.98 23.58
C PRO A 78 -0.16 -7.85 22.48
N GLY A 79 -0.88 -8.00 21.37
CA GLY A 79 -0.44 -8.78 20.21
C GLY A 79 -0.95 -8.22 18.89
N VAL A 80 -0.74 -8.98 17.82
CA VAL A 80 -1.38 -8.72 16.52
C VAL A 80 -2.25 -9.87 16.07
N LEU A 81 -3.22 -9.57 15.22
CA LEU A 81 -4.04 -10.55 14.52
C LEU A 81 -4.13 -10.15 13.05
N ALA A 82 -3.74 -11.05 12.14
CA ALA A 82 -3.76 -10.81 10.71
C ALA A 82 -4.97 -11.48 10.05
N GLN A 83 -5.74 -10.73 9.28
CA GLN A 83 -6.92 -11.23 8.57
C GLN A 83 -6.73 -11.06 7.06
N THR A 84 -7.16 -12.04 6.28
CA THR A 84 -7.20 -11.91 4.80
C THR A 84 -8.08 -10.73 4.39
N ALA A 85 -7.54 -9.83 3.59
CA ALA A 85 -8.26 -8.65 3.12
C ALA A 85 -9.35 -9.01 2.11
N SER A 86 -10.54 -8.44 2.28
CA SER A 86 -11.71 -8.65 1.40
C SER A 86 -12.35 -7.35 0.89
N GLY A 87 -11.65 -6.21 0.99
CA GLY A 87 -12.13 -4.89 0.60
C GLY A 87 -11.44 -3.75 1.35
N THR A 88 -12.21 -2.75 1.76
CA THR A 88 -11.73 -1.67 2.64
C THR A 88 -11.75 -2.17 4.10
N PRO A 89 -10.62 -2.09 4.83
CA PRO A 89 -10.57 -2.60 6.19
C PRO A 89 -11.39 -1.72 7.16
N PRO A 90 -12.13 -2.32 8.10
CA PRO A 90 -12.64 -1.60 9.25
C PRO A 90 -11.49 -1.20 10.19
N SER A 91 -11.63 -0.09 10.93
CA SER A 91 -10.63 0.36 11.91
C SER A 91 -10.55 -0.54 13.15
N ILE A 92 -11.62 -1.28 13.44
CA ILE A 92 -11.74 -2.29 14.52
C ILE A 92 -11.82 -3.66 13.85
N TYR A 93 -11.21 -4.68 14.44
CA TYR A 93 -11.36 -6.05 13.97
C TYR A 93 -12.83 -6.49 14.04
N GLY A 94 -13.41 -6.81 12.88
CA GLY A 94 -14.80 -7.24 12.75
C GLY A 94 -14.99 -8.74 12.56
N GLY A 95 -13.91 -9.53 12.60
CA GLY A 95 -13.97 -10.98 12.42
C GLY A 95 -14.43 -11.73 13.68
N SER A 96 -14.64 -13.03 13.54
CA SER A 96 -15.15 -13.91 14.61
C SER A 96 -14.06 -14.70 15.35
N HIS A 97 -12.78 -14.51 15.01
CA HIS A 97 -11.67 -15.31 15.52
C HIS A 97 -10.76 -14.52 16.48
N MET A 98 -11.31 -13.51 17.15
CA MET A 98 -10.60 -12.81 18.22
C MET A 98 -10.24 -13.83 19.32
N PRO A 99 -8.96 -13.91 19.76
CA PRO A 99 -8.59 -14.77 20.87
C PRO A 99 -9.36 -14.43 22.16
N SER A 100 -9.64 -15.43 22.99
CA SER A 100 -10.37 -15.24 24.25
C SER A 100 -9.65 -14.23 25.15
N GLY A 101 -10.39 -13.32 25.79
CA GLY A 101 -9.85 -12.24 26.62
C GLY A 101 -9.53 -10.96 25.84
N TYR A 102 -9.25 -11.04 24.54
CA TYR A 102 -8.98 -9.88 23.69
C TYR A 102 -10.29 -9.24 23.27
N THR A 103 -10.45 -7.95 23.54
CA THR A 103 -11.71 -7.22 23.36
C THR A 103 -11.53 -5.86 22.71
N GLN A 104 -10.27 -5.43 22.54
CA GLN A 104 -9.91 -4.16 21.94
C GLN A 104 -9.01 -4.41 20.74
N SER A 105 -9.21 -3.63 19.68
CA SER A 105 -8.36 -3.73 18.49
C SER A 105 -8.18 -2.40 17.77
N ALA A 106 -7.20 -2.35 16.88
CA ALA A 106 -7.07 -1.28 15.90
C ALA A 106 -6.31 -1.75 14.66
N LEU A 107 -6.75 -1.32 13.47
CA LEU A 107 -6.03 -1.54 12.23
C LEU A 107 -4.71 -0.74 12.23
N ILE A 108 -3.59 -1.45 12.26
CA ILE A 108 -2.25 -0.86 12.24
C ILE A 108 -1.50 -1.11 10.93
N GLY A 109 -1.94 -2.04 10.09
CA GLY A 109 -1.23 -2.38 8.86
C GLY A 109 -2.11 -3.00 7.79
N ILE A 110 -1.71 -2.82 6.54
CA ILE A 110 -2.17 -3.63 5.42
C ILE A 110 -0.91 -4.15 4.74
N LEU A 111 -0.68 -5.46 4.76
CA LEU A 111 0.58 -6.06 4.30
C LEU A 111 0.35 -6.92 3.04
N PRO A 112 1.21 -6.84 2.00
CA PRO A 112 1.06 -7.63 0.79
C PRO A 112 1.50 -9.09 1.00
N THR A 113 0.97 -9.99 0.17
CA THR A 113 1.48 -11.36 -0.02
C THR A 113 1.78 -11.62 -1.49
N ASN A 114 2.74 -12.49 -1.77
CA ASN A 114 3.11 -12.91 -3.12
C ASN A 114 2.34 -14.17 -3.56
N SER A 115 2.61 -14.68 -4.77
CA SER A 115 1.94 -15.86 -5.33
C SER A 115 2.13 -17.15 -4.52
N SER A 116 3.14 -17.21 -3.64
CA SER A 116 3.38 -18.31 -2.71
C SER A 116 2.82 -18.04 -1.31
N ALA A 117 1.94 -17.04 -1.16
CA ALA A 117 1.37 -16.59 0.11
C ALA A 117 2.43 -16.16 1.16
N GLN A 118 3.58 -15.69 0.69
CA GLN A 118 4.67 -15.19 1.51
C GLN A 118 4.69 -13.67 1.52
N PHE A 119 5.30 -13.08 2.55
CA PHE A 119 5.64 -11.67 2.55
C PHE A 119 6.72 -11.38 1.49
N PRO A 120 6.45 -10.49 0.51
CA PRO A 120 7.52 -9.91 -0.30
C PRO A 120 8.34 -8.93 0.55
N GLY A 121 9.43 -8.39 0.01
CA GLY A 121 10.17 -7.32 0.69
C GLY A 121 9.31 -6.06 0.84
N PHE A 122 9.14 -5.57 2.08
CA PHE A 122 8.45 -4.32 2.37
C PHE A 122 8.92 -3.70 3.69
N TYR A 123 8.64 -2.41 3.83
CA TYR A 123 8.67 -1.68 5.09
C TYR A 123 7.40 -0.85 5.23
N GLN A 124 6.77 -0.84 6.38
CA GLN A 124 5.69 0.07 6.71
C GLN A 124 6.18 1.06 7.77
N ILE A 125 5.93 2.34 7.54
CA ILE A 125 6.15 3.40 8.53
C ILE A 125 4.83 4.13 8.71
N ALA A 126 4.34 4.15 9.95
CA ALA A 126 2.99 4.63 10.26
C ALA A 126 1.96 3.97 9.33
N ARG A 127 1.20 4.76 8.56
CA ARG A 127 0.16 4.29 7.63
C ARG A 127 0.59 4.23 6.18
N GLU A 128 1.91 4.18 5.93
CA GLU A 128 2.46 4.04 4.59
C GLU A 128 3.30 2.77 4.47
N LEU A 129 2.98 1.94 3.49
CA LEU A 129 3.78 0.77 3.14
C LEU A 129 4.60 1.05 1.88
N PHE A 130 5.89 0.77 1.97
CA PHE A 130 6.89 0.85 0.90
C PHE A 130 7.22 -0.56 0.41
N TYR A 131 7.06 -0.79 -0.89
CA TYR A 131 7.50 -2.02 -1.55
C TYR A 131 9.01 -2.02 -1.76
N SER A 132 9.63 -3.20 -1.69
CA SER A 132 11.06 -3.39 -1.95
C SER A 132 11.31 -4.71 -2.70
N PRO A 133 11.45 -4.71 -4.05
CA PRO A 133 11.38 -3.57 -4.98
C PRO A 133 9.94 -3.12 -5.27
N GLY A 134 9.78 -1.99 -5.97
CA GLY A 134 8.47 -1.53 -6.47
C GLY A 134 7.81 -2.51 -7.44
N ILE A 135 6.48 -2.46 -7.52
CA ILE A 135 5.66 -3.39 -8.31
C ILE A 135 5.20 -2.72 -9.60
N ALA A 136 5.47 -3.34 -10.75
CA ALA A 136 5.01 -2.83 -12.04
C ALA A 136 3.47 -2.90 -12.16
N PHE A 137 2.85 -1.83 -12.66
CA PHE A 137 1.44 -1.78 -13.04
C PHE A 137 1.22 -1.42 -14.51
N LEU A 138 2.27 -0.93 -15.19
CA LEU A 138 2.37 -0.88 -16.65
C LEU A 138 3.70 -1.50 -17.07
N SER A 139 3.69 -2.30 -18.13
CA SER A 139 4.87 -2.97 -18.69
C SER A 139 4.81 -2.89 -20.21
N SER A 140 5.75 -2.19 -20.83
CA SER A 140 5.83 -1.99 -22.28
C SER A 140 4.52 -1.51 -22.92
N ALA A 141 3.80 -0.62 -22.23
CA ALA A 141 2.56 -0.04 -22.77
C ALA A 141 2.87 0.97 -23.89
N THR A 142 1.93 1.13 -24.83
CA THR A 142 2.02 2.15 -25.87
C THR A 142 1.65 3.52 -25.32
N GLY A 143 2.37 4.57 -25.72
CA GLY A 143 2.09 5.93 -25.33
C GLY A 143 0.65 6.39 -25.60
N GLN A 144 0.11 7.22 -24.70
CA GLN A 144 -1.26 7.75 -24.78
C GLN A 144 -1.23 9.27 -24.82
N SER A 145 -1.97 9.88 -25.76
CA SER A 145 -2.10 11.34 -25.87
C SER A 145 -3.15 11.92 -24.92
N SER A 146 -4.21 11.16 -24.62
CA SER A 146 -5.23 11.48 -23.62
C SER A 146 -5.06 10.67 -22.34
N LEU A 147 -5.52 11.23 -21.22
CA LEU A 147 -5.56 10.51 -19.95
C LEU A 147 -6.35 9.21 -20.13
N THR A 148 -5.69 8.10 -19.81
CA THR A 148 -6.23 6.75 -19.91
C THR A 148 -6.12 6.09 -18.55
N SER A 149 -7.12 5.29 -18.17
CA SER A 149 -7.09 4.58 -16.90
C SER A 149 -6.01 3.50 -16.87
N ALA A 150 -5.40 3.31 -15.70
CA ALA A 150 -4.54 2.17 -15.39
C ALA A 150 -5.05 1.51 -14.11
N SER A 151 -5.07 0.17 -14.13
CA SER A 151 -5.36 -0.61 -12.93
C SER A 151 -4.17 -0.58 -11.97
N LEU A 152 -4.47 -0.35 -10.69
CA LEU A 152 -3.54 -0.49 -9.57
C LEU A 152 -3.92 -1.70 -8.71
N ALA A 153 -4.11 -2.87 -9.32
CA ALA A 153 -4.29 -4.11 -8.56
C ALA A 153 -3.10 -4.42 -7.62
N SER A 154 -1.96 -3.77 -7.85
CA SER A 154 -0.76 -3.82 -7.03
C SER A 154 -0.80 -2.96 -5.76
N VAL A 155 -1.96 -2.40 -5.36
CA VAL A 155 -2.19 -1.80 -4.02
C VAL A 155 -3.49 -2.37 -3.43
N PRO A 156 -3.74 -2.34 -2.11
CA PRO A 156 -5.00 -2.85 -1.55
C PRO A 156 -6.19 -1.96 -1.93
N VAL A 157 -7.41 -2.52 -1.93
CA VAL A 157 -8.66 -1.79 -2.21
C VAL A 157 -8.86 -0.59 -1.27
N GLY A 158 -8.41 -0.71 -0.02
CA GLY A 158 -8.45 0.38 0.97
C GLY A 158 -7.34 1.43 0.85
N ALA A 159 -6.48 1.37 -0.18
CA ALA A 159 -5.44 2.38 -0.37
C ALA A 159 -6.05 3.75 -0.69
N ARG A 160 -5.52 4.80 -0.05
CA ARG A 160 -5.99 6.18 -0.17
C ARG A 160 -5.10 7.03 -1.08
N MET A 161 -3.81 6.78 -1.04
CA MET A 161 -2.83 7.47 -1.87
C MET A 161 -1.77 6.48 -2.34
N VAL A 162 -1.16 6.75 -3.49
CA VAL A 162 -0.12 5.93 -4.09
C VAL A 162 1.09 6.79 -4.47
N SER A 163 2.28 6.20 -4.39
CA SER A 163 3.52 6.82 -4.86
C SER A 163 4.28 5.86 -5.76
N GLY A 164 5.08 6.38 -6.67
CA GLY A 164 5.76 5.56 -7.66
C GLY A 164 6.41 6.38 -8.75
N SER A 165 6.65 5.71 -9.88
CA SER A 165 7.25 6.32 -11.05
C SER A 165 6.55 5.83 -12.32
N LEU A 166 6.44 6.72 -13.30
CA LEU A 166 6.10 6.37 -14.67
C LEU A 166 7.19 6.90 -15.58
N GLU A 167 7.68 6.03 -16.45
CA GLU A 167 8.68 6.34 -17.46
C GLU A 167 8.12 6.04 -18.84
N SER A 168 8.44 6.90 -19.80
CA SER A 168 8.18 6.63 -21.21
C SER A 168 9.48 6.72 -21.98
N GLN A 169 9.68 5.79 -22.92
CA GLN A 169 10.76 5.89 -23.89
C GLN A 169 10.19 6.47 -25.18
N THR A 170 10.62 7.67 -25.54
CA THR A 170 10.16 8.32 -26.78
C THR A 170 11.00 7.85 -27.97
N GLY A 171 10.34 7.52 -29.07
CA GLY A 171 11.00 7.15 -30.33
C GLY A 171 11.44 8.36 -31.17
N ASN A 172 10.96 9.57 -30.83
CA ASN A 172 11.08 10.73 -31.70
C ASN A 172 11.79 11.94 -31.03
N PRO A 173 12.69 12.63 -31.75
CA PRO A 173 13.28 13.88 -31.30
C PRO A 173 12.35 15.07 -31.56
N GLY A 174 11.63 15.55 -30.54
CA GLY A 174 10.99 16.88 -30.54
C GLY A 174 9.67 16.97 -29.76
N GLY A 175 9.58 17.93 -28.81
CA GLY A 175 8.33 18.40 -28.16
C GLY A 175 7.73 17.46 -27.10
N THR A 176 8.24 17.32 -25.87
CA THR A 176 8.22 18.24 -24.70
C THR A 176 6.94 18.27 -23.85
N GLU A 177 6.04 17.27 -23.94
CA GLU A 177 5.05 17.10 -22.86
C GLU A 177 5.46 15.91 -21.98
N PRO A 178 5.73 16.15 -20.68
CA PRO A 178 6.22 15.10 -19.79
C PRO A 178 5.16 14.03 -19.55
N PRO A 179 5.56 12.80 -19.17
CA PRO A 179 4.62 11.83 -18.64
C PRO A 179 3.85 12.42 -17.46
N GLU A 180 2.57 12.10 -17.40
CA GLU A 180 1.66 12.59 -16.39
C GLU A 180 0.90 11.44 -15.76
N VAL A 181 0.65 11.58 -14.46
CA VAL A 181 -0.30 10.75 -13.73
C VAL A 181 -1.32 11.64 -13.04
N SER A 182 -2.56 11.20 -13.01
CA SER A 182 -3.71 11.93 -12.45
C SER A 182 -4.57 11.01 -11.61
N SER A 183 -5.24 11.58 -10.62
CA SER A 183 -6.22 10.86 -9.78
C SER A 183 -7.56 10.63 -10.49
N ASP A 184 -7.83 11.39 -11.56
CA ASP A 184 -9.08 11.32 -12.34
C ASP A 184 -8.86 11.53 -13.85
N SER A 185 -9.92 11.29 -14.62
CA SER A 185 -9.95 11.42 -16.07
C SER A 185 -9.84 12.84 -16.60
N SER A 186 -10.16 13.82 -15.76
CA SER A 186 -10.24 15.23 -16.13
C SER A 186 -8.93 15.96 -15.91
N GLY A 187 -7.99 15.34 -15.19
CA GLY A 187 -6.68 15.90 -14.88
C GLY A 187 -6.67 16.87 -13.70
N ASN A 188 -7.68 16.83 -12.80
CA ASN A 188 -7.78 17.83 -11.73
C ASN A 188 -6.68 17.72 -10.68
N ILE A 189 -6.14 16.51 -10.48
CA ILE A 189 -5.09 16.22 -9.51
C ILE A 189 -3.96 15.51 -10.25
N THR A 190 -3.23 16.29 -11.06
CA THR A 190 -2.17 15.79 -11.94
C THR A 190 -0.79 16.07 -11.37
N GLN A 191 0.08 15.07 -11.39
CA GLN A 191 1.53 15.22 -11.20
C GLN A 191 2.23 14.94 -12.53
N LYS A 192 3.18 15.80 -12.89
CA LYS A 192 3.85 15.81 -14.19
C LYS A 192 5.35 15.69 -14.01
N GLY A 193 6.01 15.00 -14.95
CA GLY A 193 7.46 14.99 -15.04
C GLY A 193 8.02 16.33 -15.51
N ALA A 194 9.34 16.42 -15.62
CA ALA A 194 9.98 17.58 -16.22
C ALA A 194 9.87 17.53 -17.75
N GLY A 195 9.42 18.62 -18.37
CA GLY A 195 9.53 18.80 -19.82
C GLY A 195 10.97 19.13 -20.22
N PHE A 196 11.36 18.75 -21.43
CA PHE A 196 12.66 19.06 -22.03
C PHE A 196 12.52 19.87 -23.31
N ALA A 197 13.06 21.09 -23.35
CA ALA A 197 13.11 21.89 -24.56
C ALA A 197 14.30 21.46 -25.43
N GLY A 198 14.04 20.77 -26.55
CA GLY A 198 15.07 20.37 -27.52
C GLY A 198 14.83 19.00 -28.14
N ILE A 199 15.65 18.68 -29.14
CA ILE A 199 15.71 17.39 -29.81
C ILE A 199 16.71 16.50 -29.07
N VAL A 200 16.21 15.46 -28.39
CA VAL A 200 17.04 14.46 -27.70
C VAL A 200 16.59 13.07 -28.13
N THR A 201 17.52 12.25 -28.62
CA THR A 201 17.26 10.85 -28.99
C THR A 201 17.42 9.93 -27.79
N ASN A 202 16.59 8.87 -27.69
CA ASN A 202 16.63 7.89 -26.59
C ASN A 202 16.41 8.48 -25.19
N LEU A 203 15.69 9.61 -25.10
CA LEU A 203 15.30 10.19 -23.83
C LEU A 203 14.26 9.31 -23.15
N ARG A 204 14.38 9.17 -21.83
CA ARG A 204 13.43 8.45 -20.97
C ARG A 204 12.88 9.41 -19.93
N PRO A 205 11.95 10.31 -20.28
CA PRO A 205 11.34 11.17 -19.29
C PRO A 205 10.63 10.33 -18.21
N VAL A 206 10.76 10.76 -16.97
CA VAL A 206 10.18 10.10 -15.79
C VAL A 206 9.36 11.12 -15.02
N VAL A 207 8.18 10.70 -14.58
CA VAL A 207 7.45 11.36 -13.50
C VAL A 207 7.53 10.48 -12.26
N ASN A 208 8.15 11.03 -11.21
CA ASN A 208 7.99 10.47 -9.87
C ASN A 208 6.75 11.10 -9.26
N PHE A 209 5.81 10.28 -8.84
CA PHE A 209 4.59 10.74 -8.20
C PHE A 209 4.58 10.32 -6.74
N ARG A 210 4.10 11.23 -5.89
CA ARG A 210 4.10 11.06 -4.43
C ARG A 210 2.73 11.41 -3.88
N LEU A 211 2.18 10.51 -3.06
CA LEU A 211 0.87 10.70 -2.41
C LEU A 211 -0.22 11.14 -3.40
N LEU A 212 -0.24 10.54 -4.59
CA LEU A 212 -1.32 10.77 -5.56
C LEU A 212 -2.60 10.13 -5.00
N PRO A 213 -3.68 10.90 -4.78
CA PRO A 213 -4.93 10.36 -4.27
C PRO A 213 -5.54 9.28 -5.17
N ILE A 214 -6.12 8.25 -4.56
CA ILE A 214 -6.92 7.24 -5.26
C ILE A 214 -8.40 7.60 -5.07
N LEU A 215 -9.01 8.18 -6.10
CA LEU A 215 -10.42 8.61 -6.05
C LEU A 215 -11.38 7.50 -6.49
N THR A 216 -10.91 6.60 -7.35
CA THR A 216 -11.61 5.37 -7.73
C THR A 216 -10.73 4.21 -7.30
N ALA A 217 -11.28 3.26 -6.54
CA ALA A 217 -10.51 2.16 -5.95
C ALA A 217 -9.61 1.49 -7.00
N GLN A 218 -8.32 1.34 -6.65
CA GLN A 218 -7.29 0.72 -7.49
C GLN A 218 -7.23 1.28 -8.93
N THR A 219 -7.47 2.58 -9.12
CA THR A 219 -7.39 3.22 -10.44
C THR A 219 -6.67 4.56 -10.36
N ILE A 220 -5.75 4.80 -11.29
CA ILE A 220 -5.22 6.12 -11.61
C ILE A 220 -5.32 6.35 -13.12
N TRP A 221 -5.03 7.56 -13.55
CA TRP A 221 -5.03 7.95 -14.96
C TRP A 221 -3.64 8.37 -15.36
N TRP A 222 -3.23 8.08 -16.59
CA TRP A 222 -1.91 8.42 -17.08
C TRP A 222 -1.93 8.81 -18.55
N ARG A 223 -0.91 9.56 -18.95
CA ARG A 223 -0.61 9.85 -20.35
C ARG A 223 0.88 10.16 -20.52
N THR A 224 1.36 10.06 -21.76
CA THR A 224 2.74 10.43 -22.13
C THR A 224 2.79 11.59 -23.09
N ALA A 225 1.62 12.07 -23.54
CA ALA A 225 1.41 13.11 -24.57
C ALA A 225 1.98 12.78 -25.96
N ASP A 226 3.01 11.92 -26.04
CA ASP A 226 3.53 11.27 -27.21
C ASP A 226 2.91 9.86 -27.37
N THR A 227 2.24 9.61 -28.50
CA THR A 227 1.71 8.29 -28.89
C THR A 227 2.74 7.41 -29.60
N THR A 228 3.90 7.97 -29.95
CA THR A 228 5.02 7.26 -30.59
C THR A 228 5.97 6.62 -29.57
N ALA A 229 5.72 6.81 -28.27
CA ALA A 229 6.48 6.14 -27.22
C ALA A 229 6.37 4.61 -27.40
N SER A 230 7.53 3.97 -27.61
CA SER A 230 7.63 2.55 -27.93
C SER A 230 7.57 1.64 -26.70
N SER A 231 7.72 2.21 -25.50
CA SER A 231 7.61 1.50 -24.23
C SER A 231 7.31 2.49 -23.10
N VAL A 232 6.22 2.25 -22.37
CA VAL A 232 5.87 2.93 -21.13
C VAL A 232 5.85 1.91 -20.01
N ASN A 233 6.62 2.17 -18.96
CA ASN A 233 6.65 1.34 -17.75
C ASN A 233 6.29 2.19 -16.55
N ALA A 234 5.57 1.60 -15.60
CA ALA A 234 5.20 2.30 -14.40
C ALA A 234 5.18 1.36 -13.21
N PHE A 235 5.63 1.87 -12.07
CA PHE A 235 5.84 1.11 -10.86
C PHE A 235 5.19 1.82 -9.67
N VAL A 236 4.53 1.04 -8.81
CA VAL A 236 4.13 1.47 -7.48
C VAL A 236 5.28 1.22 -6.52
N SER A 237 5.66 2.26 -5.78
CA SER A 237 6.68 2.19 -4.74
C SER A 237 6.07 2.17 -3.34
N SER A 238 4.94 2.83 -3.13
CA SER A 238 4.26 2.84 -1.83
C SER A 238 2.76 3.13 -1.93
N TYR A 239 2.02 2.81 -0.87
CA TYR A 239 0.64 3.26 -0.67
C TYR A 239 0.37 3.66 0.78
N THR A 240 -0.63 4.52 0.97
CA THR A 240 -1.21 4.84 2.29
C THR A 240 -2.63 4.30 2.42
N PHE A 241 -3.13 4.14 3.65
CA PHE A 241 -4.47 3.59 3.94
C PHE A 241 -5.15 4.27 5.14
#